data_AF-A0A2K9P9F2-F1
#
_entry.id   AF-A0A2K9P9F2-F1
#
_cell.length_a   1.000
_cell.length_b   1.000
_cell.length_c   1.000
_cell.angle_alpha   90.00
_cell.angle_beta   90.00
_cell.angle_gamma   90.00
#
_symmetry.space_group_name_H-M   'P 1'
#
loop_
_entity.id
_entity.type
_entity.pdbx_description
1 polymer ?
#
loop_
_entity_poly.entity_id
_entity_poly.type
_entity_poly.pdbx_seq_one_letter_code
_entity_poly.pdbx_strand_id
1 'polypeptide(L)'
;MSQPEDVSQLAAPDVDLEKRQWLQGRHEPVACADEQAATESPAEIMADFIRQHSASGQLVARERFLQPPYSVEEAALTPLLETLREGLAGEDIARVQGSQDEYYYSTQTMTANYADMCVQVVEKDICRAIALAVRFDCQTYPRPYKVAMLEQSPYGFAPEQIDAALAAIETHPDYADIRPVSSSNDVPYLFSERFMSYGKAYGLCEWLEVEQFQNP
;
A
#
# COMPACT_ATOMS: atom_id res chain seq x y z
N MET A 1 71.48 16.53 44.29
CA MET A 1 71.47 15.33 43.43
C MET A 1 70.50 14.33 44.03
N SER A 2 69.51 13.72 43.36
CA SER A 2 68.77 14.06 42.13
C SER A 2 67.45 13.25 42.12
N GLN A 3 66.44 13.69 41.35
CA GLN A 3 65.25 12.92 40.92
C GLN A 3 65.59 11.99 39.72
N PRO A 4 64.69 11.16 39.14
CA PRO A 4 63.22 10.95 39.36
C PRO A 4 62.95 9.58 40.06
N GLU A 5 61.84 8.82 40.01
CA GLU A 5 60.54 8.74 39.27
C GLU A 5 59.39 8.48 40.31
N ASP A 6 58.06 8.53 40.08
CA ASP A 6 57.12 8.23 38.97
C ASP A 6 56.98 6.72 38.64
N VAL A 7 55.81 6.10 38.40
CA VAL A 7 54.41 6.57 38.18
C VAL A 7 53.41 5.64 38.94
N SER A 8 52.15 6.07 39.09
CA SER A 8 50.90 5.25 39.12
C SER A 8 50.08 5.23 40.42
N GLN A 9 49.33 6.30 40.66
CA GLN A 9 47.97 6.18 41.21
C GLN A 9 46.98 6.78 40.21
N LEU A 10 46.10 5.94 39.65
CA LEU A 10 45.06 6.34 38.72
C LEU A 10 43.94 7.06 39.46
N ALA A 11 44.07 8.38 39.61
CA ALA A 11 42.92 9.23 39.92
C ALA A 11 41.93 9.15 38.73
N ALA A 12 40.70 8.70 39.01
CA ALA A 12 39.62 8.78 38.02
C ALA A 12 39.38 10.25 37.65
N PRO A 13 39.06 10.56 36.38
CA PRO A 13 38.86 11.95 35.95
C PRO A 13 37.70 12.58 36.72
N ASP A 14 37.89 13.83 37.13
CA ASP A 14 36.87 14.60 37.82
C ASP A 14 35.63 14.74 36.93
N VAL A 15 34.49 14.22 37.42
CA VAL A 15 33.26 14.10 36.63
C VAL A 15 32.49 15.41 36.72
N ASP A 16 33.04 16.41 36.03
CA ASP A 16 32.39 17.58 35.45
C ASP A 16 31.01 17.89 36.05
N LEU A 17 31.03 18.71 37.10
CA LEU A 17 29.83 19.07 37.85
C LEU A 17 28.83 19.88 37.00
N GLU A 18 29.28 20.57 35.95
CA GLU A 18 28.41 21.30 35.02
C GLU A 18 27.60 20.33 34.15
N LYS A 19 28.20 19.22 33.69
CA LYS A 19 27.46 18.13 33.03
C LYS A 19 26.40 17.47 33.94
N ARG A 20 26.64 17.40 35.26
CA ARG A 20 25.61 16.94 36.21
C ARG A 20 24.46 17.94 36.35
N GLN A 21 24.76 19.24 36.39
CA GLN A 21 23.73 20.28 36.40
C GLN A 21 22.94 20.33 35.09
N TRP A 22 23.57 20.11 33.93
CA TRP A 22 22.88 19.99 32.64
C TRP A 22 21.86 18.84 32.59
N LEU A 23 22.19 17.69 33.18
CA LEU A 23 21.27 16.55 33.30
C LEU A 23 20.13 16.79 34.29
N GLN A 24 20.34 17.62 35.33
CA GLN A 24 19.32 17.93 36.34
C GLN A 24 18.40 19.10 35.91
N GLY A 25 18.92 20.07 35.16
CA GLY A 25 18.19 21.24 34.66
C GLY A 25 17.14 20.97 33.57
N ARG A 26 16.92 19.70 33.20
CA ARG A 26 15.82 19.27 32.31
C ARG A 26 14.72 18.48 33.02
N HIS A 27 14.82 18.28 34.34
CA HIS A 27 13.68 17.89 35.15
C HIS A 27 12.88 19.14 35.53
N GLU A 28 12.12 19.66 34.57
CA GLU A 28 10.86 20.30 34.93
C GLU A 28 10.03 19.27 35.72
N PRO A 29 9.32 19.67 36.79
CA PRO A 29 8.31 18.80 37.35
C PRO A 29 7.22 18.65 36.30
N VAL A 30 7.15 17.48 35.66
CA VAL A 30 5.96 17.05 34.93
C VAL A 30 4.87 16.92 35.97
N ALA A 31 4.18 18.04 36.23
CA ALA A 31 2.92 18.05 36.94
C ALA A 31 1.99 17.05 36.25
N CYS A 32 1.18 16.33 37.02
CA CYS A 32 0.30 15.31 36.47
C CYS A 32 -0.52 15.92 35.34
N ALA A 33 -0.29 15.42 34.12
CA ALA A 33 -1.21 15.61 33.02
C ALA A 33 -2.39 14.66 33.30
N ASP A 34 -3.26 15.09 34.21
CA ASP A 34 -4.41 14.33 34.68
C ASP A 34 -5.30 13.96 33.49
N GLU A 35 -5.30 12.66 33.18
CA GLU A 35 -6.46 11.89 32.71
C GLU A 35 -7.42 12.62 31.76
N GLN A 36 -6.84 13.24 30.71
CA GLN A 36 -7.53 13.65 29.49
C GLN A 36 -6.99 12.89 28.26
N ALA A 37 -6.67 11.61 28.46
CA ALA A 37 -6.94 10.64 27.41
C ALA A 37 -8.45 10.63 27.21
N ALA A 38 -8.93 11.40 26.22
CA ALA A 38 -10.30 11.25 25.76
C ALA A 38 -10.48 9.79 25.37
N THR A 39 -11.55 9.15 25.85
CA THR A 39 -11.86 7.77 25.48
C THR A 39 -12.30 7.76 24.02
N GLU A 40 -11.32 7.66 23.12
CA GLU A 40 -11.51 7.58 21.67
C GLU A 40 -12.63 6.60 21.37
N SER A 41 -13.63 7.04 20.60
CA SER A 41 -14.76 6.19 20.29
C SER A 41 -14.27 4.95 19.52
N PRO A 42 -14.94 3.79 19.65
CA PRO A 42 -14.53 2.60 18.92
C PRO A 42 -14.45 2.82 17.40
N ALA A 43 -15.23 3.77 16.85
CA ALA A 43 -15.15 4.17 15.46
C ALA A 43 -13.89 5.00 15.13
N GLU A 44 -13.48 5.96 15.98
CA GLU A 44 -12.22 6.70 15.80
C GLU A 44 -11.00 5.75 15.87
N ILE A 45 -10.99 4.81 16.81
CA ILE A 45 -9.96 3.77 16.94
C ILE A 45 -9.89 2.90 15.66
N MET A 46 -11.05 2.54 15.09
CA MET A 46 -11.10 1.82 13.81
C MET A 46 -10.60 2.68 12.64
N ALA A 47 -10.94 3.96 12.61
CA ALA A 47 -10.48 4.89 11.58
C ALA A 47 -8.96 5.08 11.61
N ASP A 48 -8.34 5.22 12.78
CA ASP A 48 -6.89 5.33 12.90
C ASP A 48 -6.15 4.03 12.57
N PHE A 49 -6.73 2.87 12.88
CA PHE A 49 -6.23 1.58 12.40
C PHE A 49 -6.25 1.50 10.85
N ILE A 50 -7.35 1.96 10.22
CA ILE A 50 -7.46 2.03 8.76
C ILE A 50 -6.45 3.02 8.17
N ARG A 51 -6.25 4.19 8.78
CA ARG A 51 -5.25 5.19 8.36
C ARG A 51 -3.82 4.63 8.42
N GLN A 52 -3.47 3.92 9.49
CA GLN A 52 -2.16 3.28 9.66
C GLN A 52 -1.89 2.21 8.58
N HIS A 53 -2.87 1.35 8.28
CA HIS A 53 -2.74 0.38 7.19
C HIS A 53 -2.71 1.06 5.80
N SER A 54 -3.51 2.10 5.58
CA SER A 54 -3.51 2.84 4.30
C SER A 54 -2.17 3.55 4.05
N ALA A 55 -1.53 4.06 5.11
CA ALA A 55 -0.19 4.64 5.05
C ALA A 55 0.91 3.62 4.74
N SER A 56 0.67 2.32 4.95
CA SER A 56 1.55 1.23 4.49
C SER A 56 1.12 0.60 3.16
N GLY A 57 0.13 1.19 2.47
CA GLY A 57 -0.41 0.72 1.20
C GLY A 57 -1.34 -0.49 1.31
N GLN A 58 -1.89 -0.76 2.50
CA GLN A 58 -2.71 -1.92 2.82
C GLN A 58 -4.19 -1.57 3.03
N LEU A 59 -5.07 -2.48 2.59
CA LEU A 59 -6.49 -2.46 2.90
C LEU A 59 -6.77 -3.11 4.26
N VAL A 60 -7.80 -2.63 4.95
CA VAL A 60 -8.39 -3.34 6.10
C VAL A 60 -9.68 -4.04 5.68
N ALA A 61 -9.69 -5.37 5.73
CA ALA A 61 -10.90 -6.17 5.52
C ALA A 61 -11.88 -6.03 6.70
N ARG A 62 -13.19 -6.06 6.45
CA ARG A 62 -14.23 -6.04 7.50
C ARG A 62 -14.02 -7.16 8.52
N GLU A 63 -13.71 -8.38 8.07
CA GLU A 63 -13.48 -9.53 8.96
C GLU A 63 -12.35 -9.26 9.97
N ARG A 64 -11.39 -8.38 9.63
CA ARG A 64 -10.22 -8.11 10.48
C ARG A 64 -10.59 -7.52 11.84
N PHE A 65 -11.72 -6.80 11.95
CA PHE A 65 -12.21 -6.25 13.22
C PHE A 65 -12.83 -7.30 14.14
N LEU A 66 -13.33 -8.42 13.60
CA LEU A 66 -13.86 -9.55 14.36
C LEU A 66 -12.76 -10.38 15.03
N GLN A 67 -11.51 -10.21 14.57
CA GLN A 67 -10.35 -10.97 15.02
C GLN A 67 -9.54 -10.18 16.08
N PRO A 68 -8.69 -10.86 16.88
CA PRO A 68 -7.73 -10.19 17.76
C PRO A 68 -6.77 -9.27 16.98
N PRO A 69 -6.42 -8.08 17.53
CA PRO A 69 -6.70 -7.66 18.92
C PRO A 69 -8.12 -7.12 19.17
N TYR A 70 -8.82 -6.63 18.15
CA TYR A 70 -10.07 -5.88 18.31
C TYR A 70 -11.25 -6.74 18.80
N SER A 71 -11.45 -7.91 18.20
CA SER A 71 -12.48 -8.89 18.61
C SER A 71 -13.89 -8.30 18.74
N VAL A 72 -14.27 -7.36 17.86
CA VAL A 72 -15.56 -6.66 17.89
C VAL A 72 -16.69 -7.66 17.64
N GLU A 73 -17.77 -7.61 18.42
CA GLU A 73 -18.94 -8.45 18.17
C GLU A 73 -19.61 -8.07 16.84
N GLU A 74 -20.05 -9.06 16.06
CA GLU A 74 -20.69 -8.88 14.74
C GLU A 74 -21.87 -7.87 14.77
N ALA A 75 -22.64 -7.88 15.87
CA ALA A 75 -23.76 -6.97 16.09
C ALA A 75 -23.33 -5.52 16.40
N ALA A 76 -22.13 -5.32 16.95
CA ALA A 76 -21.55 -4.02 17.24
C ALA A 76 -20.70 -3.48 16.08
N LEU A 77 -20.11 -4.36 15.25
CA LEU A 77 -19.28 -3.95 14.12
C LEU A 77 -20.06 -3.16 13.07
N THR A 78 -21.25 -3.64 12.68
CA THR A 78 -22.07 -2.99 11.65
C THR A 78 -22.39 -1.52 11.94
N PRO A 79 -22.91 -1.11 13.12
CA PRO A 79 -23.16 0.31 13.39
C PRO A 79 -21.88 1.17 13.48
N LEU A 80 -20.72 0.59 13.84
CA LEU A 80 -19.45 1.32 13.81
C LEU A 80 -19.00 1.60 12.36
N LEU A 81 -19.18 0.64 11.45
CA LEU A 81 -18.89 0.81 10.03
C LEU A 81 -19.85 1.80 9.35
N GLU A 82 -21.14 1.78 9.72
CA GLU A 82 -22.08 2.82 9.29
C GLU A 82 -21.67 4.22 9.81
N THR A 83 -21.18 4.33 11.06
CA THR A 83 -20.66 5.58 11.63
C THR A 83 -19.47 6.14 10.84
N LEU A 84 -18.58 5.25 10.34
CA LEU A 84 -17.50 5.63 9.43
C LEU A 84 -18.02 6.05 8.06
N ARG A 85 -18.96 5.28 7.48
CA ARG A 85 -19.58 5.55 6.16
C ARG A 85 -20.35 6.87 6.13
N GLU A 86 -20.89 7.31 7.27
CA GLU A 86 -21.56 8.61 7.44
C GLU A 86 -20.57 9.77 7.73
N GLY A 87 -19.26 9.48 7.76
CA GLY A 87 -18.19 10.46 8.01
C GLY A 87 -18.06 10.91 9.47
N LEU A 88 -18.94 10.46 10.36
CA LEU A 88 -19.09 10.94 11.74
C LEU A 88 -17.87 10.69 12.63
N ALA A 89 -17.05 9.68 12.28
CA ALA A 89 -15.81 9.32 12.99
C ALA A 89 -14.60 9.19 12.04
N GLY A 90 -14.68 9.75 10.84
CA GLY A 90 -13.62 9.67 9.84
C GLY A 90 -14.10 9.96 8.42
N GLU A 91 -14.29 11.24 8.10
CA GLU A 91 -14.66 11.74 6.76
C GLU A 91 -13.74 11.22 5.63
N ASP A 92 -12.48 10.92 5.96
CA ASP A 92 -11.49 10.39 5.02
C ASP A 92 -11.59 8.88 4.76
N ILE A 93 -12.38 8.13 5.53
CA ILE A 93 -12.46 6.67 5.46
C ILE A 93 -13.42 6.24 4.35
N ALA A 94 -12.85 5.65 3.30
CA ALA A 94 -13.57 5.14 2.15
C ALA A 94 -13.67 3.60 2.17
N ARG A 95 -14.68 3.13 1.44
CA ARG A 95 -15.03 1.72 1.19
C ARG A 95 -14.65 1.33 -0.23
N VAL A 96 -14.17 0.10 -0.42
CA VAL A 96 -14.18 -0.60 -1.71
C VAL A 96 -14.81 -1.99 -1.52
N GLN A 97 -15.64 -2.42 -2.48
CA GLN A 97 -16.36 -3.68 -2.42
C GLN A 97 -15.61 -4.78 -3.19
N GLY A 98 -15.16 -5.82 -2.49
CA GLY A 98 -14.64 -7.03 -3.10
C GLY A 98 -15.72 -8.07 -3.41
N SER A 99 -15.28 -9.22 -3.93
CA SER A 99 -16.09 -10.41 -4.16
C SER A 99 -16.23 -11.31 -2.92
N GLN A 100 -15.30 -11.21 -1.98
CA GLN A 100 -15.22 -11.99 -0.74
C GLN A 100 -15.60 -11.14 0.49
N ASP A 101 -15.09 -9.90 0.57
CA ASP A 101 -15.35 -9.02 1.72
C ASP A 101 -15.49 -7.53 1.31
N GLU A 102 -15.87 -6.70 2.28
CA GLU A 102 -15.80 -5.24 2.22
C GLU A 102 -14.45 -4.76 2.79
N TYR A 103 -13.79 -3.81 2.10
CA TYR A 103 -12.48 -3.31 2.49
C TYR A 103 -12.49 -1.80 2.69
N TYR A 104 -11.70 -1.34 3.66
CA TYR A 104 -11.61 0.06 4.06
C TYR A 104 -10.21 0.64 3.90
N TYR A 105 -10.15 1.94 3.59
CA TYR A 105 -8.91 2.71 3.45
C TYR A 105 -9.13 4.19 3.76
N SER A 106 -8.04 4.91 4.06
CA SER A 106 -8.03 6.36 4.17
C SER A 106 -7.66 7.01 2.84
N THR A 107 -8.50 7.93 2.40
CA THR A 107 -8.28 8.77 1.20
C THR A 107 -7.16 9.79 1.39
N GLN A 108 -6.65 10.00 2.62
CA GLN A 108 -5.48 10.86 2.87
C GLN A 108 -4.18 10.28 2.29
N THR A 109 -4.07 8.94 2.27
CA THR A 109 -2.83 8.23 1.92
C THR A 109 -2.98 7.26 0.74
N MET A 110 -4.21 6.83 0.40
CA MET A 110 -4.45 5.85 -0.66
C MET A 110 -5.56 6.31 -1.63
N THR A 111 -5.31 6.20 -2.94
CA THR A 111 -6.29 6.56 -3.97
C THR A 111 -7.27 5.41 -4.22
N ALA A 112 -8.49 5.73 -4.67
CA ALA A 112 -9.50 4.73 -5.00
C ALA A 112 -9.01 3.68 -6.00
N ASN A 113 -8.32 4.09 -7.07
CA ASN A 113 -7.76 3.15 -8.04
C ASN A 113 -6.71 2.21 -7.41
N TYR A 114 -5.85 2.70 -6.51
CA TYR A 114 -4.90 1.84 -5.81
C TYR A 114 -5.62 0.87 -4.85
N ALA A 115 -6.70 1.32 -4.20
CA ALA A 115 -7.58 0.45 -3.40
C ALA A 115 -8.23 -0.66 -4.26
N ASP A 116 -8.80 -0.32 -5.43
CA ASP A 116 -9.35 -1.28 -6.39
C ASP A 116 -8.31 -2.32 -6.83
N MET A 117 -7.07 -1.89 -7.10
CA MET A 117 -5.95 -2.79 -7.41
C MET A 117 -5.64 -3.74 -6.25
N CYS A 118 -5.51 -3.22 -5.03
CA CYS A 118 -5.21 -4.01 -3.83
C CYS A 118 -6.28 -5.05 -3.49
N VAL A 119 -7.57 -4.79 -3.75
CA VAL A 119 -8.64 -5.79 -3.55
C VAL A 119 -8.36 -7.06 -4.35
N GLN A 120 -7.97 -6.94 -5.63
CA GLN A 120 -7.76 -8.10 -6.49
C GLN A 120 -6.57 -8.96 -6.01
N VAL A 121 -5.59 -8.34 -5.34
CA VAL A 121 -4.41 -9.00 -4.74
C VAL A 121 -4.78 -9.72 -3.44
N VAL A 122 -5.57 -9.07 -2.58
CA VAL A 122 -6.04 -9.68 -1.31
C VAL A 122 -6.98 -10.85 -1.57
N GLU A 123 -7.89 -10.72 -2.54
CA GLU A 123 -8.82 -11.79 -2.96
C GLU A 123 -8.17 -12.83 -3.89
N LYS A 124 -6.97 -12.54 -4.42
CA LYS A 124 -6.17 -13.40 -5.31
C LYS A 124 -6.84 -13.73 -6.65
N ASP A 125 -7.75 -12.88 -7.13
CA ASP A 125 -8.29 -12.98 -8.49
C ASP A 125 -7.33 -12.34 -9.50
N ILE A 126 -6.27 -13.09 -9.83
CA ILE A 126 -5.19 -12.65 -10.72
C ILE A 126 -5.71 -12.36 -12.13
N CYS A 127 -6.65 -13.17 -12.63
CA CYS A 127 -7.24 -12.97 -13.96
C CYS A 127 -7.99 -11.62 -14.05
N ARG A 128 -8.79 -11.31 -13.01
CA ARG A 128 -9.47 -10.01 -12.89
C ARG A 128 -8.51 -8.86 -12.63
N ALA A 129 -7.47 -9.07 -11.82
CA ALA A 129 -6.41 -8.09 -11.57
C ALA A 129 -5.77 -7.62 -12.89
N ILE A 130 -5.33 -8.58 -13.72
CA ILE A 130 -4.76 -8.32 -15.04
C ILE A 130 -5.79 -7.62 -15.94
N ALA A 131 -7.00 -8.17 -16.06
CA ALA A 131 -8.01 -7.61 -16.96
C ALA A 131 -8.43 -6.18 -16.57
N LEU A 132 -8.50 -5.85 -15.28
CA LEU A 132 -8.77 -4.49 -14.80
C LEU A 132 -7.58 -3.55 -15.05
N ALA A 133 -6.35 -3.97 -14.76
CA ALA A 133 -5.13 -3.18 -15.02
C ALA A 133 -5.00 -2.79 -16.50
N VAL A 134 -5.18 -3.76 -17.39
CA VAL A 134 -5.10 -3.57 -18.85
C VAL A 134 -6.20 -2.63 -19.35
N ARG A 135 -7.45 -2.80 -18.88
CA ARG A 135 -8.57 -1.94 -19.25
C ARG A 135 -8.35 -0.50 -18.75
N PHE A 136 -7.88 -0.33 -17.52
CA PHE A 136 -7.60 0.99 -16.94
C PHE A 136 -6.51 1.74 -17.72
N ASP A 137 -5.37 1.11 -18.03
CA ASP A 137 -4.29 1.78 -18.79
C ASP A 137 -4.70 2.09 -20.25
N CYS A 138 -5.49 1.22 -20.87
CA CYS A 138 -6.01 1.44 -22.23
C CYS A 138 -7.07 2.56 -22.28
N GLN A 139 -7.85 2.75 -21.21
CA GLN A 139 -8.92 3.75 -21.13
C GLN A 139 -8.43 5.11 -20.59
N THR A 140 -7.58 5.10 -19.56
CA THR A 140 -7.17 6.29 -18.78
C THR A 140 -5.87 6.92 -19.28
N TYR A 141 -4.89 6.10 -19.71
CA TYR A 141 -3.60 6.58 -20.24
C TYR A 141 -3.38 6.26 -21.73
N PRO A 142 -4.47 6.00 -22.49
CA PRO A 142 -4.50 5.38 -23.81
C PRO A 142 -3.29 4.53 -24.28
N ARG A 143 -2.70 3.70 -23.42
CA ARG A 143 -1.48 2.89 -23.66
C ARG A 143 -1.70 1.39 -23.41
N PRO A 144 -0.91 0.49 -24.05
CA PRO A 144 -0.88 -0.91 -23.66
C PRO A 144 -0.16 -1.09 -22.32
N TYR A 145 -0.47 -2.17 -21.59
CA TYR A 145 0.06 -2.47 -20.26
C TYR A 145 1.22 -3.48 -20.35
N LYS A 146 2.37 -3.17 -19.74
CA LYS A 146 3.57 -4.03 -19.76
C LYS A 146 3.43 -5.19 -18.76
N VAL A 147 3.59 -6.44 -19.19
CA VAL A 147 3.33 -7.63 -18.34
C VAL A 147 4.20 -7.64 -17.08
N ALA A 148 5.48 -7.25 -17.18
CA ALA A 148 6.41 -7.19 -16.04
C ALA A 148 6.02 -6.20 -14.92
N MET A 149 5.00 -5.34 -15.12
CA MET A 149 4.44 -4.51 -14.05
C MET A 149 3.58 -5.31 -13.05
N LEU A 150 3.13 -6.52 -13.41
CA LEU A 150 2.38 -7.43 -12.53
C LEU A 150 3.26 -8.06 -11.43
N GLU A 151 4.57 -8.10 -11.64
CA GLU A 151 5.57 -8.51 -10.64
C GLU A 151 5.84 -7.40 -9.62
N GLN A 152 5.40 -6.16 -9.88
CA GLN A 152 5.65 -4.98 -9.05
C GLN A 152 4.47 -4.70 -8.10
N SER A 153 4.72 -3.87 -7.08
CA SER A 153 3.66 -3.36 -6.19
C SER A 153 2.60 -2.57 -6.98
N PRO A 154 1.29 -2.72 -6.72
CA PRO A 154 0.69 -3.49 -5.61
C PRO A 154 0.52 -4.99 -5.86
N TYR A 155 0.73 -5.48 -7.09
CA TYR A 155 0.39 -6.84 -7.50
C TYR A 155 1.33 -7.91 -6.92
N GLY A 156 2.64 -7.78 -7.17
CA GLY A 156 3.66 -8.71 -6.64
C GLY A 156 3.45 -10.17 -7.05
N PHE A 157 2.83 -10.44 -8.20
CA PHE A 157 2.56 -11.81 -8.66
C PHE A 157 3.84 -12.47 -9.16
N ALA A 158 4.05 -13.75 -8.86
CA ALA A 158 5.15 -14.53 -9.42
C ALA A 158 4.92 -14.82 -10.92
N PRO A 159 5.98 -14.94 -11.75
CA PRO A 159 5.85 -15.19 -13.19
C PRO A 159 4.96 -16.39 -13.53
N GLU A 160 5.05 -17.49 -12.78
CA GLU A 160 4.26 -18.70 -13.01
C GLU A 160 2.76 -18.49 -12.73
N GLN A 161 2.42 -17.52 -11.86
CA GLN A 161 1.03 -17.12 -11.61
C GLN A 161 0.50 -16.22 -12.72
N ILE A 162 1.35 -15.37 -13.29
CA ILE A 162 1.02 -14.51 -14.43
C ILE A 162 0.76 -15.39 -15.66
N ASP A 163 1.68 -16.30 -16.00
CA ASP A 163 1.53 -17.24 -17.13
C ASP A 163 0.24 -18.08 -17.02
N ALA A 164 -0.03 -18.62 -15.83
CA ALA A 164 -1.25 -19.39 -15.58
C ALA A 164 -2.53 -18.55 -15.72
N ALA A 165 -2.51 -17.29 -15.28
CA ALA A 165 -3.63 -16.37 -15.43
C ALA A 165 -3.83 -15.91 -16.88
N LEU A 166 -2.76 -15.72 -17.66
CA LEU A 166 -2.84 -15.39 -19.09
C LEU A 166 -3.43 -16.54 -19.92
N ALA A 167 -3.01 -17.78 -19.64
CA ALA A 167 -3.59 -18.98 -20.26
C ALA A 167 -5.09 -19.17 -19.90
N ALA A 168 -5.49 -18.80 -18.69
CA ALA A 168 -6.91 -18.77 -18.31
C ALA A 168 -7.68 -17.64 -19.04
N ILE A 169 -7.11 -16.43 -19.12
CA ILE A 169 -7.68 -15.27 -19.80
C ILE A 169 -7.99 -15.54 -21.27
N GLU A 170 -7.10 -16.23 -22.00
CA GLU A 170 -7.27 -16.54 -23.43
C GLU A 170 -8.60 -17.29 -23.72
N THR A 171 -9.05 -18.14 -22.79
CA THR A 171 -10.24 -18.99 -22.97
C THR A 171 -11.48 -18.50 -22.22
N HIS A 172 -11.36 -17.51 -21.33
CA HIS A 172 -12.45 -17.08 -20.44
C HIS A 172 -13.27 -15.93 -21.04
N PRO A 173 -14.61 -16.06 -21.19
CA PRO A 173 -15.42 -15.12 -21.95
C PRO A 173 -15.41 -13.68 -21.40
N ASP A 174 -15.36 -13.51 -20.08
CA ASP A 174 -15.35 -12.18 -19.44
C ASP A 174 -14.06 -11.38 -19.71
N TYR A 175 -13.02 -12.04 -20.21
CA TYR A 175 -11.71 -11.47 -20.54
C TYR A 175 -11.40 -11.50 -22.05
N ALA A 176 -12.35 -11.87 -22.90
CA ALA A 176 -12.15 -12.07 -24.34
C ALA A 176 -11.75 -10.82 -25.16
N ASP A 177 -11.73 -9.63 -24.54
CA ASP A 177 -11.16 -8.39 -25.09
C ASP A 177 -9.68 -8.19 -24.77
N ILE A 178 -9.12 -8.92 -23.81
CA ILE A 178 -7.71 -8.80 -23.42
C ILE A 178 -6.86 -9.56 -24.43
N ARG A 179 -5.90 -8.87 -25.05
CA ARG A 179 -5.05 -9.41 -26.10
C ARG A 179 -3.57 -9.15 -25.83
N PRO A 180 -2.68 -10.09 -26.17
CA PRO A 180 -1.24 -9.86 -26.17
C PRO A 180 -0.82 -8.97 -27.35
N VAL A 181 0.27 -8.24 -27.14
CA VAL A 181 1.08 -7.61 -28.18
C VAL A 181 2.53 -7.59 -27.69
N SER A 182 3.50 -7.65 -28.59
CA SER A 182 4.92 -7.53 -28.26
C SER A 182 5.61 -6.59 -29.23
N SER A 183 6.67 -5.95 -28.76
CA SER A 183 7.63 -5.19 -29.56
C SER A 183 8.60 -6.12 -30.30
N SER A 184 9.40 -5.56 -31.22
CA SER A 184 10.39 -6.28 -32.03
C SER A 184 11.58 -6.87 -31.25
N ASN A 185 11.69 -6.56 -29.96
CA ASN A 185 12.61 -7.16 -28.98
C ASN A 185 11.89 -8.12 -28.00
N ASP A 186 10.75 -8.68 -28.40
CA ASP A 186 9.97 -9.73 -27.70
C ASP A 186 9.44 -9.35 -26.30
N VAL A 187 9.41 -8.05 -25.94
CA VAL A 187 8.90 -7.61 -24.63
C VAL A 187 7.36 -7.70 -24.59
N PRO A 188 6.76 -8.46 -23.65
CA PRO A 188 5.33 -8.74 -23.66
C PRO A 188 4.49 -7.61 -23.05
N TYR A 189 3.41 -7.27 -23.76
CA TYR A 189 2.41 -6.29 -23.39
C TYR A 189 0.98 -6.85 -23.59
N LEU A 190 0.01 -6.18 -22.99
CA LEU A 190 -1.41 -6.50 -23.08
C LEU A 190 -2.21 -5.24 -23.43
N PHE A 191 -3.31 -5.39 -24.19
CA PHE A 191 -4.27 -4.32 -24.44
C PHE A 191 -5.71 -4.84 -24.40
N SER A 192 -6.69 -3.95 -24.24
CA SER A 192 -8.12 -4.28 -24.33
C SER A 192 -8.71 -3.77 -25.65
N GLU A 193 -9.26 -4.68 -26.46
CA GLU A 193 -9.94 -4.38 -27.72
C GLU A 193 -11.18 -3.46 -27.55
N ARG A 194 -11.70 -3.31 -26.31
CA ARG A 194 -12.78 -2.37 -25.99
C ARG A 194 -12.34 -0.90 -26.07
N PHE A 195 -11.04 -0.63 -25.92
CA PHE A 195 -10.49 0.72 -25.76
C PHE A 195 -9.31 1.02 -26.71
N MET A 196 -8.68 -0.01 -27.28
CA MET A 196 -7.49 0.12 -28.12
C MET A 196 -7.50 -0.87 -29.28
N SER A 197 -7.14 -0.41 -30.48
CA SER A 197 -6.91 -1.28 -31.64
C SER A 197 -5.48 -1.85 -31.63
N TYR A 198 -5.30 -3.06 -32.16
CA TYR A 198 -3.99 -3.73 -32.24
C TYR A 198 -2.90 -2.84 -32.83
N GLY A 199 -3.16 -2.13 -33.93
CA GLY A 199 -2.18 -1.25 -34.57
C GLY A 199 -1.71 -0.09 -33.68
N LYS A 200 -2.58 0.42 -32.79
CA LYS A 200 -2.21 1.42 -31.78
C LYS A 200 -1.43 0.78 -30.62
N ALA A 201 -1.84 -0.40 -30.17
CA ALA A 201 -1.15 -1.14 -29.12
C ALA A 201 0.29 -1.47 -29.53
N TYR A 202 0.46 -2.03 -30.74
CA TYR A 202 1.75 -2.36 -31.32
C TYR A 202 2.65 -1.12 -31.48
N GLY A 203 2.15 -0.04 -32.09
CA GLY A 203 2.95 1.18 -32.30
C GLY A 203 3.42 1.82 -30.99
N LEU A 204 2.61 1.80 -29.93
CA LEU A 204 3.01 2.29 -28.61
C LEU A 204 3.97 1.34 -27.88
N CYS A 205 3.80 0.02 -28.04
CA CYS A 205 4.70 -0.99 -27.49
C CYS A 205 6.11 -0.89 -28.11
N GLU A 206 6.17 -0.80 -29.45
CA GLU A 206 7.42 -0.61 -30.19
C GLU A 206 8.11 0.72 -29.83
N TRP A 207 7.36 1.81 -29.71
CA TRP A 207 7.91 3.10 -29.33
C TRP A 207 8.50 3.09 -27.91
N LEU A 208 7.81 2.46 -26.95
CA LEU A 208 8.24 2.36 -25.55
C LEU A 208 9.48 1.48 -25.36
N GLU A 209 9.60 0.37 -26.08
CA GLU A 209 10.68 -0.60 -25.86
C GLU A 209 11.86 -0.47 -26.84
N VAL A 210 11.68 0.24 -27.95
CA VAL A 210 12.67 0.29 -29.05
C VAL A 210 12.90 1.73 -29.54
N GLU A 211 11.88 2.41 -30.10
CA GLU A 211 12.12 3.65 -30.86
C GLU A 211 12.59 4.82 -30.01
N GLN A 212 12.07 5.00 -28.78
CA GLN A 212 12.47 6.11 -27.90
C GLN A 212 13.96 6.07 -27.49
N PHE A 213 14.57 4.88 -27.49
CA PHE A 213 15.99 4.72 -27.18
C PHE A 213 16.89 4.94 -28.40
N GLN A 214 16.32 4.94 -29.61
CA GLN A 214 17.00 5.22 -30.87
C GLN A 214 16.89 6.70 -31.28
N ASN A 215 15.83 7.40 -30.85
CA ASN A 215 15.58 8.81 -31.12
C ASN A 215 15.24 9.58 -29.82
N PRO A 216 16.25 9.89 -28.97
CA PRO A 216 16.09 10.65 -27.73
C PRO A 216 15.95 12.17 -27.91
#